data_AF-A0A3D2C9S7-F1
#
_entry.id   AF-A0A3D2C9S7-F1
#
_cell.length_a   1.000
_cell.length_b   1.000
_cell.length_c   1.000
_cell.angle_alpha   90.00
_cell.angle_beta   90.00
_cell.angle_gamma   90.00
#
_symmetry.space_group_name_H-M   'P 1'
#
loop_
_entity.id
_entity.type
_entity.pdbx_description
1 polymer ?
#
loop_
_entity_poly.entity_id
_entity_poly.type
_entity_poly.pdbx_seq_one_letter_code
_entity_poly.pdbx_strand_id
1 'polypeptide(L)'
;MLRNEFLMAGLTLCAVACVDAETETGDTKEGATAQSAERESLVYEPGFSSGGFEYDPSEGIAAGGLDGVETEKGIEVKSPVRAEDCGSDQNGVFPGTTHFGDLTDLSEIPSRVEFVTGDVIISADAKVTSLEALRCIVTIGGTLQIEGLPGVKRFNMPRLVAAGDLEIDSMKGLHSVSMPALKMLDSLSVTKAPALERLWMPRVKVLNQGLNLEDIAVFSLEGTLPRLESAGSVALMDLPQLEALDHAPIDLAGGDLTLSGLDGLETLDGFPFDVVGSIEISQNADLLSTIGATVLDDADVLIAENPALVDLKILSGVVALDALELSTNKALSTVEDLASLDAVAGDLVIDDHPALVDYSGIFGLAEVGGDLRITGAQALSVDELGTLEANVSAIAVEGDVVVAGVE
;
A
#
# COMPACT_ATOMS: atom_id res chain seq x y z
N MET A 1 24.64 -40.85 53.51
CA MET A 1 23.62 -39.79 53.59
C MET A 1 23.00 -39.65 52.22
N LEU A 2 21.69 -39.43 52.20
CA LEU A 2 20.75 -39.65 51.12
C LEU A 2 20.99 -38.85 49.82
N ARG A 3 20.56 -39.49 48.71
CA ARG A 3 19.81 -38.97 47.54
C ARG A 3 20.47 -37.89 46.69
N ASN A 4 20.25 -37.76 45.39
CA ASN A 4 19.54 -38.41 44.26
C ASN A 4 19.91 -37.45 43.09
N GLU A 5 19.94 -37.75 41.81
CA GLU A 5 19.68 -38.89 40.96
C GLU A 5 20.16 -38.44 39.56
N PHE A 6 20.73 -39.38 38.79
CA PHE A 6 20.51 -39.61 37.36
C PHE A 6 20.83 -38.52 36.32
N LEU A 7 21.37 -38.83 35.14
CA LEU A 7 22.08 -40.00 34.61
C LEU A 7 22.60 -39.57 33.22
N MET A 8 23.88 -39.83 32.95
CA MET A 8 24.50 -40.42 31.75
C MET A 8 23.94 -40.08 30.36
N ALA A 9 24.77 -39.51 29.47
CA ALA A 9 25.70 -40.20 28.54
C ALA A 9 24.96 -40.96 27.43
N GLY A 10 25.22 -40.80 26.13
CA GLY A 10 26.44 -40.45 25.42
C GLY A 10 26.63 -41.50 24.31
N LEU A 11 27.30 -41.12 23.19
CA LEU A 11 27.98 -42.01 22.23
C LEU A 11 27.05 -42.91 21.36
N THR A 12 27.27 -43.24 20.08
CA THR A 12 28.14 -42.86 18.95
C THR A 12 27.67 -43.67 17.72
N LEU A 13 28.12 -43.27 16.50
CA LEU A 13 28.29 -44.09 15.28
C LEU A 13 27.01 -44.68 14.63
N CYS A 14 26.90 -45.04 13.35
CA CYS A 14 27.57 -44.80 12.06
C CYS A 14 26.78 -45.64 11.02
N ALA A 15 26.83 -45.24 9.76
CA ALA A 15 26.86 -46.10 8.55
C ALA A 15 25.58 -46.72 7.92
N VAL A 16 25.47 -46.44 6.59
CA VAL A 16 25.18 -47.37 5.45
C VAL A 16 23.68 -47.70 5.22
N ALA A 17 23.09 -47.66 4.00
CA ALA A 17 23.56 -48.13 2.70
C ALA A 17 22.84 -47.50 1.47
N CYS A 18 23.54 -47.47 0.34
CA CYS A 18 22.96 -47.60 -1.01
C CYS A 18 22.56 -49.06 -1.28
N VAL A 19 21.48 -49.27 -2.06
CA VAL A 19 21.31 -50.42 -2.97
C VAL A 19 20.63 -49.94 -4.25
N ASP A 20 21.17 -50.43 -5.36
CA ASP A 20 20.89 -50.19 -6.77
C ASP A 20 19.48 -50.60 -7.26
N ALA A 21 19.04 -50.03 -8.39
CA ALA A 21 19.00 -50.73 -9.69
C ALA A 21 17.92 -50.19 -10.66
N GLU A 22 18.34 -50.11 -11.92
CA GLU A 22 17.69 -49.68 -13.16
C GLU A 22 16.44 -50.48 -13.55
N THR A 23 15.52 -49.92 -14.35
CA THR A 23 15.24 -50.33 -15.75
C THR A 23 14.01 -49.63 -16.37
N GLU A 24 14.06 -49.58 -17.71
CA GLU A 24 13.24 -48.87 -18.69
C GLU A 24 11.76 -49.31 -18.85
N THR A 25 11.05 -48.48 -19.64
CA THR A 25 9.91 -48.75 -20.56
C THR A 25 8.48 -48.58 -20.05
N GLY A 26 7.65 -47.89 -20.85
CA GLY A 26 6.23 -48.24 -21.02
C GLY A 26 5.21 -47.10 -20.92
N ASP A 27 4.85 -46.56 -22.08
CA ASP A 27 3.58 -45.89 -22.43
C ASP A 27 2.33 -46.26 -21.60
N THR A 28 1.53 -45.28 -21.15
CA THR A 28 0.09 -45.06 -21.48
C THR A 28 -0.70 -44.22 -20.43
N LYS A 29 -1.38 -43.19 -20.96
CA LYS A 29 -2.73 -42.64 -20.66
C LYS A 29 -3.30 -42.45 -19.23
N GLU A 30 -3.80 -41.22 -19.05
CA GLU A 30 -5.05 -40.76 -18.38
C GLU A 30 -5.35 -41.19 -16.93
N GLY A 31 -5.47 -40.17 -16.06
CA GLY A 31 -6.16 -40.29 -14.77
C GLY A 31 -5.90 -39.09 -13.87
N ALA A 32 -6.91 -38.23 -13.73
CA ALA A 32 -6.92 -37.09 -12.83
C ALA A 32 -6.87 -37.52 -11.35
N THR A 33 -6.15 -36.77 -10.50
CA THR A 33 -6.54 -36.51 -9.11
C THR A 33 -5.73 -35.34 -8.55
N ALA A 34 -6.44 -34.53 -7.75
CA ALA A 34 -5.96 -33.38 -7.02
C ALA A 34 -4.74 -33.68 -6.12
N GLN A 35 -3.84 -32.70 -6.01
CA GLN A 35 -2.88 -32.63 -4.92
C GLN A 35 -2.81 -31.20 -4.38
N SER A 36 -3.08 -31.14 -3.08
CA SER A 36 -2.86 -30.05 -2.14
C SER A 36 -1.52 -29.35 -2.37
N ALA A 37 -1.56 -28.05 -2.61
CA ALA A 37 -0.40 -27.20 -2.40
C ALA A 37 -0.27 -26.99 -0.88
N GLU A 38 0.66 -27.69 -0.26
CA GLU A 38 1.24 -27.25 1.02
C GLU A 38 1.89 -25.89 0.74
N ARG A 39 1.27 -24.79 1.19
CA ARG A 39 1.91 -23.49 1.27
C ARG A 39 2.89 -23.56 2.43
N GLU A 40 4.18 -23.48 2.12
CA GLU A 40 5.21 -23.19 3.13
C GLU A 40 4.89 -21.81 3.73
N SER A 41 4.55 -21.81 5.01
CA SER A 41 4.41 -20.62 5.83
C SER A 41 5.78 -19.94 5.95
N LEU A 42 5.98 -18.85 5.22
CA LEU A 42 7.07 -17.92 5.50
C LEU A 42 6.68 -17.15 6.75
N VAL A 43 7.18 -17.62 7.90
CA VAL A 43 7.16 -16.88 9.15
C VAL A 43 8.03 -15.63 8.95
N TYR A 44 7.40 -14.46 8.92
CA TYR A 44 8.07 -13.17 8.82
C TYR A 44 8.48 -12.73 10.23
N GLU A 45 9.78 -12.57 10.48
CA GLU A 45 10.26 -11.91 11.71
C GLU A 45 10.38 -10.40 11.45
N PRO A 46 9.72 -9.53 12.24
CA PRO A 46 9.83 -8.08 12.08
C PRO A 46 11.13 -7.61 12.74
N GLY A 47 12.08 -7.13 11.94
CA GLY A 47 13.35 -6.67 12.49
C GLY A 47 14.36 -6.18 11.46
N PHE A 48 14.05 -5.12 10.72
CA PHE A 48 15.09 -4.31 10.06
C PHE A 48 14.93 -2.84 10.44
N SER A 49 15.56 -2.48 11.57
CA SER A 49 15.91 -1.11 11.89
C SER A 49 16.98 -0.60 10.91
N SER A 50 16.71 0.53 10.25
CA SER A 50 17.68 1.53 9.77
C SER A 50 19.14 1.04 9.56
N GLY A 51 19.32 0.06 8.68
CA GLY A 51 20.64 -0.39 8.22
C GLY A 51 20.92 0.24 6.86
N GLY A 52 21.78 1.26 6.83
CA GLY A 52 22.16 1.92 5.59
C GLY A 52 22.59 0.93 4.51
N PHE A 53 22.09 1.15 3.29
CA PHE A 53 22.48 0.39 2.11
C PHE A 53 23.99 0.51 1.87
N GLU A 54 24.77 -0.55 2.15
CA GLU A 54 26.11 -0.68 1.59
C GLU A 54 25.98 -1.10 0.12
N TYR A 55 25.96 -0.11 -0.77
CA TYR A 55 26.07 -0.31 -2.22
C TYR A 55 27.52 -0.66 -2.59
N ASP A 56 27.74 -1.84 -3.19
CA ASP A 56 29.02 -2.22 -3.79
C ASP A 56 29.14 -1.59 -5.20
N PRO A 57 30.04 -0.61 -5.41
CA PRO A 57 30.23 0.06 -6.70
C PRO A 57 30.81 -0.86 -7.80
N SER A 58 31.19 -2.11 -7.47
CA SER A 58 31.71 -3.08 -8.44
C SER A 58 30.62 -3.83 -9.22
N GLU A 59 29.34 -3.73 -8.83
CA GLU A 59 28.19 -4.22 -9.61
C GLU A 59 27.65 -3.22 -10.64
N GLY A 60 28.48 -2.24 -11.02
CA GLY A 60 28.23 -1.35 -12.15
C GLY A 60 27.89 -2.13 -13.43
N ILE A 61 26.68 -1.90 -13.93
CA ILE A 61 26.07 -2.51 -15.11
C ILE A 61 27.09 -2.67 -16.25
N ALA A 62 27.39 -3.93 -16.59
CA ALA A 62 28.02 -4.25 -17.86
C ALA A 62 27.15 -3.70 -18.99
N ALA A 63 27.75 -2.91 -19.88
CA ALA A 63 27.10 -2.36 -21.07
C ALA A 63 26.48 -3.50 -21.91
N GLY A 64 25.18 -3.72 -21.75
CA GLY A 64 24.44 -4.78 -22.43
C GLY A 64 23.00 -4.38 -22.67
N GLY A 65 22.73 -3.94 -23.91
CA GLY A 65 21.44 -3.93 -24.61
C GLY A 65 20.16 -3.67 -23.80
N LEU A 66 19.73 -2.42 -23.75
CA LEU A 66 18.31 -2.08 -23.56
C LEU A 66 17.60 -2.08 -24.92
N ASP A 67 17.32 -3.27 -25.45
CA ASP A 67 16.37 -3.43 -26.57
C ASP A 67 15.06 -4.01 -26.02
N GLY A 68 13.96 -3.30 -26.25
CA GLY A 68 12.61 -3.73 -25.88
C GLY A 68 11.81 -2.65 -25.15
N VAL A 69 11.34 -1.65 -25.89
CA VAL A 69 10.30 -0.73 -25.43
C VAL A 69 8.97 -1.25 -25.99
N GLU A 70 8.11 -1.78 -25.13
CA GLU A 70 6.69 -1.90 -25.45
C GLU A 70 6.02 -0.57 -25.12
N THR A 71 5.47 0.07 -26.14
CA THR A 71 4.69 1.30 -26.03
C THR A 71 3.21 0.97 -26.11
N GLU A 72 2.43 1.37 -25.11
CA GLU A 72 1.03 1.69 -25.35
C GLU A 72 0.88 3.14 -25.84
N LYS A 73 -0.15 3.33 -26.66
CA LYS A 73 -0.28 4.37 -27.68
C LYS A 73 -0.11 5.78 -27.12
N GLY A 74 0.83 6.53 -27.71
CA GLY A 74 0.88 8.00 -27.64
C GLY A 74 2.15 8.61 -27.06
N ILE A 75 3.09 7.81 -26.56
CA ILE A 75 4.34 8.32 -25.99
C ILE A 75 5.43 8.37 -27.07
N GLU A 76 5.71 9.56 -27.61
CA GLU A 76 7.05 9.85 -28.12
C GLU A 76 7.99 9.93 -26.91
N VAL A 77 8.56 8.80 -26.49
CA VAL A 77 9.73 8.79 -25.60
C VAL A 77 10.86 9.37 -26.42
N LYS A 78 11.12 10.68 -26.30
CA LYS A 78 12.36 11.26 -26.84
C LYS A 78 13.52 10.45 -26.27
N SER A 79 14.26 9.84 -27.18
CA SER A 79 15.44 8.97 -27.04
C SER A 79 16.07 8.93 -25.65
N PRO A 80 16.44 7.74 -25.12
CA PRO A 80 17.11 7.66 -23.83
C PRO A 80 18.35 8.55 -23.85
N VAL A 81 18.46 9.45 -22.85
CA VAL A 81 19.70 10.22 -22.61
C VAL A 81 20.82 9.20 -22.51
N ARG A 82 21.75 9.22 -23.47
CA ARG A 82 22.82 8.21 -23.53
C ARG A 82 23.82 8.52 -22.42
N ALA A 83 24.44 7.48 -21.85
CA ALA A 83 25.52 7.67 -20.87
C ALA A 83 26.63 8.60 -21.41
N GLU A 84 26.85 8.57 -22.73
CA GLU A 84 27.77 9.43 -23.47
C GLU A 84 27.43 10.94 -23.36
N ASP A 85 26.14 11.29 -23.21
CA ASP A 85 25.67 12.68 -23.05
C ASP A 85 25.90 13.23 -21.62
N CYS A 86 26.21 12.35 -20.66
CA CYS A 86 26.51 12.68 -19.27
C CYS A 86 28.02 12.73 -18.95
N GLY A 87 28.89 12.53 -19.94
CA GLY A 87 30.34 12.54 -19.79
C GLY A 87 30.91 11.25 -19.19
N SER A 88 32.05 10.79 -19.70
CA SER A 88 32.63 9.46 -19.42
C SER A 88 33.91 9.50 -18.59
N ASP A 89 33.95 10.25 -17.50
CA ASP A 89 35.05 10.18 -16.53
C ASP A 89 34.58 9.60 -15.21
N GLN A 90 35.16 8.44 -14.92
CA GLN A 90 34.87 7.65 -13.73
C GLN A 90 35.06 8.49 -12.45
N ASN A 91 34.13 8.32 -11.51
CA ASN A 91 34.07 8.87 -10.14
C ASN A 91 33.17 10.09 -9.90
N GLY A 92 32.00 10.19 -10.56
CA GLY A 92 30.95 11.15 -10.22
C GLY A 92 30.16 10.80 -8.94
N VAL A 93 30.84 10.47 -7.84
CA VAL A 93 30.22 10.20 -6.54
C VAL A 93 30.20 11.49 -5.73
N PHE A 94 29.01 11.94 -5.35
CA PHE A 94 28.81 13.06 -4.44
C PHE A 94 28.51 12.49 -3.03
N PRO A 95 29.47 12.57 -2.08
CA PRO A 95 29.29 12.00 -0.76
C PRO A 95 28.42 12.90 0.15
N GLY A 96 27.52 12.27 0.90
CA GLY A 96 26.71 12.90 1.95
C GLY A 96 25.34 13.41 1.48
N THR A 97 24.55 13.92 2.43
CA THR A 97 23.29 14.61 2.15
C THR A 97 23.55 15.94 1.46
N THR A 98 22.88 16.15 0.34
CA THR A 98 22.96 17.36 -0.47
C THR A 98 21.67 18.15 -0.33
N HIS A 99 21.68 19.17 0.53
CA HIS A 99 20.59 20.14 0.63
C HIS A 99 20.79 21.23 -0.44
N PHE A 100 19.94 21.22 -1.47
CA PHE A 100 19.84 22.26 -2.49
C PHE A 100 18.90 23.41 -2.09
N GLY A 101 18.70 23.65 -0.79
CA GLY A 101 17.87 24.75 -0.27
C GLY A 101 18.57 26.12 -0.25
N ASP A 102 19.91 26.15 -0.12
CA ASP A 102 20.71 27.39 -0.08
C ASP A 102 21.32 27.78 -1.44
N LEU A 103 21.09 26.97 -2.47
CA LEU A 103 21.66 27.18 -3.80
C LEU A 103 20.70 28.01 -4.66
N THR A 104 21.12 29.22 -5.00
CA THR A 104 20.32 30.15 -5.82
C THR A 104 20.00 29.61 -7.23
N ASP A 105 20.72 28.57 -7.69
CA ASP A 105 20.53 27.85 -8.95
C ASP A 105 21.19 26.45 -8.89
N LEU A 106 20.69 25.48 -9.65
CA LEU A 106 21.21 24.11 -9.74
C LEU A 106 22.48 23.98 -10.61
N SER A 107 23.05 25.12 -11.04
CA SER A 107 24.28 25.17 -11.84
C SER A 107 25.53 24.68 -11.11
N GLU A 108 25.45 24.51 -9.79
CA GLU A 108 26.50 23.89 -8.98
C GLU A 108 26.48 22.36 -9.03
N ILE A 109 25.40 21.73 -9.51
CA ILE A 109 25.41 20.29 -9.79
C ILE A 109 26.35 20.07 -10.97
N PRO A 110 27.51 19.41 -10.78
CA PRO A 110 28.33 19.02 -11.91
C PRO A 110 27.45 18.21 -12.85
N SER A 111 27.49 18.51 -14.15
CA SER A 111 26.70 17.83 -15.19
C SER A 111 26.98 16.32 -15.36
N ARG A 112 27.72 15.73 -14.41
CA ARG A 112 28.32 14.39 -14.40
C ARG A 112 28.14 13.65 -13.08
N VAL A 113 27.33 14.16 -12.13
CA VAL A 113 27.02 13.40 -10.91
C VAL A 113 26.10 12.23 -11.28
N GLU A 114 26.59 11.02 -11.04
CA GLU A 114 25.84 9.78 -11.27
C GLU A 114 25.37 9.16 -9.95
N PHE A 115 26.07 9.42 -8.84
CA PHE A 115 25.77 8.81 -7.54
C PHE A 115 25.74 9.86 -6.44
N VAL A 116 24.67 9.90 -5.66
CA VAL A 116 24.57 10.67 -4.42
C VAL A 116 24.43 9.67 -3.27
N THR A 117 25.30 9.71 -2.27
CA THR A 117 25.28 8.68 -1.20
C THR A 117 24.31 9.00 -0.06
N GLY A 118 23.79 10.23 0.01
CA GLY A 118 22.76 10.66 0.96
C GLY A 118 21.55 11.24 0.24
N ASP A 119 20.87 12.19 0.89
CA ASP A 119 19.63 12.79 0.35
C ASP A 119 19.92 13.86 -0.71
N VAL A 120 18.93 14.11 -1.56
CA VAL A 120 18.85 15.23 -2.49
C VAL A 120 17.58 16.00 -2.14
N ILE A 121 17.72 17.16 -1.51
CA ILE A 121 16.58 17.96 -1.04
C ILE A 121 16.54 19.30 -1.75
N ILE A 122 15.48 19.61 -2.50
CA ILE A 122 15.30 20.87 -3.24
C ILE A 122 14.01 21.54 -2.77
N SER A 123 14.09 22.73 -2.16
CA SER A 123 12.95 23.41 -1.55
C SER A 123 12.63 24.78 -2.18
N ALA A 124 11.45 25.31 -1.81
CA ALA A 124 10.76 26.46 -2.41
C ALA A 124 11.54 27.77 -2.53
N ASP A 125 12.61 27.95 -1.74
CA ASP A 125 13.45 29.14 -1.76
C ASP A 125 14.35 29.22 -3.02
N ALA A 126 14.42 28.13 -3.78
CA ALA A 126 15.15 28.06 -5.02
C ALA A 126 14.37 28.78 -6.15
N LYS A 127 14.99 29.72 -6.86
CA LYS A 127 14.46 30.30 -8.13
C LYS A 127 14.48 29.30 -9.30
N VAL A 128 14.43 28.02 -8.97
CA VAL A 128 14.62 26.90 -9.87
C VAL A 128 13.37 26.75 -10.72
N THR A 129 13.57 26.91 -12.02
CA THR A 129 12.51 26.73 -13.03
C THR A 129 12.71 25.44 -13.83
N SER A 130 13.83 24.75 -13.63
CA SER A 130 14.20 23.52 -14.32
C SER A 130 15.03 22.61 -13.43
N LEU A 131 14.69 21.32 -13.41
CA LEU A 131 15.41 20.26 -12.70
C LEU A 131 16.34 19.46 -13.64
N GLU A 132 16.63 19.99 -14.83
CA GLU A 132 17.38 19.28 -15.88
C GLU A 132 18.81 18.90 -15.48
N ALA A 133 19.36 19.57 -14.45
CA ALA A 133 20.66 19.25 -13.88
C ALA A 133 20.71 17.85 -13.23
N LEU A 134 19.56 17.33 -12.76
CA LEU A 134 19.46 16.02 -12.12
C LEU A 134 19.40 14.85 -13.11
N ARG A 135 19.27 15.11 -14.41
CA ARG A 135 18.96 14.08 -15.43
C ARG A 135 19.96 12.94 -15.53
N CYS A 136 21.20 13.15 -15.08
CA CYS A 136 22.30 12.20 -15.17
C CYS A 136 22.47 11.33 -13.91
N ILE A 137 21.78 11.66 -12.82
CA ILE A 137 21.84 10.88 -11.58
C ILE A 137 21.24 9.50 -11.82
N VAL A 138 21.98 8.48 -11.39
CA VAL A 138 21.64 7.05 -11.48
C VAL A 138 21.16 6.52 -10.14
N THR A 139 21.79 6.93 -9.05
CA THR A 139 21.45 6.45 -7.70
C THR A 139 21.47 7.59 -6.69
N ILE A 140 20.48 7.58 -5.80
CA ILE A 140 20.43 8.39 -4.58
C ILE A 140 20.36 7.42 -3.41
N GLY A 141 21.28 7.52 -2.45
CA GLY A 141 21.37 6.60 -1.31
C GLY A 141 20.35 6.88 -0.22
N GLY A 142 19.81 8.10 -0.18
CA GLY A 142 18.75 8.52 0.75
C GLY A 142 17.53 9.09 0.03
N THR A 143 16.91 10.10 0.61
CA THR A 143 15.66 10.69 0.13
C THR A 143 15.89 11.64 -1.04
N LEU A 144 15.08 11.54 -2.10
CA LEU A 144 14.94 12.56 -3.12
C LEU A 144 13.69 13.39 -2.80
N GLN A 145 13.88 14.55 -2.19
CA GLN A 145 12.81 15.46 -1.79
C GLN A 145 12.79 16.69 -2.70
N ILE A 146 11.61 17.01 -3.24
CA ILE A 146 11.38 18.23 -4.02
C ILE A 146 10.11 18.91 -3.54
N GLU A 147 10.26 20.15 -3.08
CA GLU A 147 9.19 20.88 -2.42
C GLU A 147 9.01 22.29 -2.97
N GLY A 148 7.75 22.66 -3.24
CA GLY A 148 7.36 24.06 -3.34
C GLY A 148 7.99 24.85 -4.49
N LEU A 149 8.28 24.22 -5.63
CA LEU A 149 8.84 24.88 -6.82
C LEU A 149 7.73 25.23 -7.86
N PRO A 150 7.05 26.39 -7.76
CA PRO A 150 5.88 26.69 -8.61
C PRO A 150 6.20 26.85 -10.09
N GLY A 151 7.46 27.11 -10.45
CA GLY A 151 7.91 27.26 -11.83
C GLY A 151 8.17 25.94 -12.55
N VAL A 152 8.35 24.84 -11.81
CA VAL A 152 8.69 23.53 -12.37
C VAL A 152 7.42 22.82 -12.83
N LYS A 153 7.29 22.66 -14.14
CA LYS A 153 6.13 22.00 -14.75
C LYS A 153 6.33 20.51 -14.99
N ARG A 154 7.57 20.06 -15.08
CA ARG A 154 7.92 18.68 -15.37
C ARG A 154 9.13 18.29 -14.55
N PHE A 155 9.08 17.11 -13.97
CA PHE A 155 10.20 16.51 -13.29
C PHE A 155 10.52 15.18 -13.96
N ASN A 156 11.72 15.06 -14.53
CA ASN A 156 12.12 13.89 -15.30
C ASN A 156 13.54 13.49 -14.93
N MET A 157 13.70 12.27 -14.43
CA MET A 157 15.00 11.67 -14.12
C MET A 157 15.14 10.36 -14.91
N PRO A 158 15.53 10.43 -16.19
CA PRO A 158 15.48 9.27 -17.09
C PRO A 158 16.48 8.17 -16.75
N ARG A 159 17.54 8.48 -15.99
CA ARG A 159 18.60 7.54 -15.61
C ARG A 159 18.51 7.04 -14.17
N LEU A 160 17.61 7.60 -13.34
CA LEU A 160 17.50 7.19 -11.93
C LEU A 160 17.02 5.75 -11.85
N VAL A 161 17.81 4.87 -11.26
CA VAL A 161 17.56 3.44 -11.08
C VAL A 161 17.15 3.11 -9.64
N ALA A 162 17.73 3.82 -8.67
CA ALA A 162 17.48 3.60 -7.26
C ALA A 162 17.47 4.91 -6.46
N ALA A 163 16.53 5.03 -5.53
CA ALA A 163 16.48 6.02 -4.46
C ALA A 163 16.03 5.33 -3.16
N GLY A 164 16.31 5.92 -2.00
CA GLY A 164 15.67 5.51 -0.75
C GLY A 164 14.19 5.90 -0.82
N ASP A 165 13.89 7.13 -0.45
CA ASP A 165 12.53 7.68 -0.58
C ASP A 165 12.43 8.69 -1.71
N LEU A 166 11.23 8.84 -2.26
CA LEU A 166 10.90 9.92 -3.20
C LEU A 166 9.74 10.73 -2.64
N GLU A 167 10.03 11.99 -2.33
CA GLU A 167 9.07 12.93 -1.76
C GLU A 167 8.88 14.12 -2.70
N ILE A 168 7.64 14.37 -3.11
CA ILE A 168 7.26 15.51 -3.94
C ILE A 168 6.11 16.21 -3.24
N ASP A 169 6.36 17.40 -2.68
CA ASP A 169 5.35 18.15 -1.91
C ASP A 169 5.13 19.58 -2.42
N SER A 170 3.90 20.07 -2.31
CA SER A 170 3.56 21.48 -2.55
C SER A 170 3.93 21.97 -3.97
N MET A 171 3.96 21.07 -4.94
CA MET A 171 4.38 21.32 -6.33
C MET A 171 3.20 21.77 -7.21
N LYS A 172 2.59 22.91 -6.87
CA LYS A 172 1.34 23.41 -7.50
C LYS A 172 1.37 23.56 -9.03
N GLY A 173 2.55 23.74 -9.63
CA GLY A 173 2.73 23.91 -11.08
C GLY A 173 3.13 22.63 -11.83
N LEU A 174 3.32 21.51 -11.14
CA LEU A 174 3.89 20.28 -11.70
C LEU A 174 2.79 19.47 -12.41
N HIS A 175 3.01 19.16 -13.69
CA HIS A 175 2.05 18.43 -14.53
C HIS A 175 2.49 17.00 -14.84
N SER A 176 3.81 16.71 -14.73
CA SER A 176 4.30 15.35 -15.01
C SER A 176 5.56 15.02 -14.22
N VAL A 177 5.59 13.83 -13.64
CA VAL A 177 6.76 13.18 -13.05
C VAL A 177 7.07 11.91 -13.84
N SER A 178 8.32 11.72 -14.25
CA SER A 178 8.73 10.52 -14.98
C SER A 178 10.10 10.03 -14.53
N MET A 179 10.16 8.76 -14.12
CA MET A 179 11.38 8.07 -13.75
C MET A 179 11.38 6.67 -14.39
N PRO A 180 11.54 6.58 -15.72
CA PRO A 180 11.33 5.35 -16.49
C PRO A 180 12.32 4.21 -16.16
N ALA A 181 13.44 4.53 -15.52
CA ALA A 181 14.48 3.58 -15.14
C ALA A 181 14.39 3.12 -13.67
N LEU A 182 13.55 3.77 -12.86
CA LEU A 182 13.50 3.57 -11.40
C LEU A 182 12.95 2.18 -11.08
N LYS A 183 13.74 1.40 -10.33
CA LYS A 183 13.43 0.01 -9.96
C LYS A 183 13.33 -0.17 -8.45
N MET A 184 14.20 0.51 -7.71
CA MET A 184 14.33 0.37 -6.26
C MET A 184 13.91 1.69 -5.62
N LEU A 185 12.91 1.62 -4.75
CA LEU A 185 12.37 2.73 -4.00
C LEU A 185 11.74 2.15 -2.71
N ASP A 186 12.05 2.74 -1.56
CA ASP A 186 11.47 2.34 -0.27
C ASP A 186 10.09 2.97 -0.09
N SER A 187 9.97 4.29 -0.29
CA SER A 187 8.71 5.04 -0.21
C SER A 187 8.49 5.97 -1.39
N LEU A 188 7.23 6.09 -1.83
CA LEU A 188 6.78 7.12 -2.77
C LEU A 188 5.72 8.00 -2.12
N SER A 189 6.04 9.28 -1.89
CA SER A 189 5.10 10.28 -1.40
C SER A 189 4.96 11.42 -2.40
N VAL A 190 3.74 11.65 -2.89
CA VAL A 190 3.41 12.80 -3.75
C VAL A 190 2.19 13.51 -3.18
N THR A 191 2.41 14.69 -2.64
CA THR A 191 1.41 15.46 -1.90
C THR A 191 1.27 16.89 -2.45
N LYS A 192 0.06 17.44 -2.44
CA LYS A 192 -0.20 18.85 -2.79
C LYS A 192 0.34 19.24 -4.17
N ALA A 193 0.09 18.40 -5.16
CA ALA A 193 0.44 18.62 -6.56
C ALA A 193 -0.81 18.55 -7.45
N PRO A 194 -1.80 19.46 -7.27
CA PRO A 194 -3.13 19.33 -7.89
C PRO A 194 -3.13 19.45 -9.42
N ALA A 195 -2.04 19.94 -10.03
CA ALA A 195 -1.89 20.00 -11.49
C ALA A 195 -1.26 18.73 -12.07
N LEU A 196 -0.88 17.74 -11.24
CA LEU A 196 -0.15 16.55 -11.66
C LEU A 196 -1.09 15.56 -12.34
N GLU A 197 -1.04 15.53 -13.66
CA GLU A 197 -1.87 14.64 -14.49
C GLU A 197 -1.17 13.32 -14.81
N ARG A 198 0.15 13.24 -14.62
CA ARG A 198 0.96 12.07 -14.99
C ARG A 198 2.08 11.79 -14.02
N LEU A 199 2.03 10.61 -13.40
CA LEU A 199 3.09 10.02 -12.60
C LEU A 199 3.48 8.70 -13.27
N TRP A 200 4.77 8.49 -13.59
CA TRP A 200 5.18 7.32 -14.38
C TRP A 200 6.48 6.69 -13.88
N MET A 201 6.36 5.52 -13.26
CA MET A 201 7.46 4.74 -12.70
C MET A 201 7.29 3.24 -13.01
N PRO A 202 7.41 2.84 -14.30
CA PRO A 202 6.91 1.57 -14.83
C PRO A 202 7.70 0.33 -14.40
N ARG A 203 8.74 0.50 -13.60
CA ARG A 203 9.69 -0.54 -13.22
C ARG A 203 9.77 -0.78 -11.72
N VAL A 204 9.10 0.05 -10.91
CA VAL A 204 8.96 -0.16 -9.48
C VAL A 204 8.04 -1.36 -9.25
N LYS A 205 8.51 -2.29 -8.43
CA LYS A 205 7.78 -3.52 -8.08
C LYS A 205 7.45 -3.62 -6.60
N VAL A 206 8.28 -3.04 -5.76
CA VAL A 206 8.18 -3.13 -4.30
C VAL A 206 8.38 -1.73 -3.75
N LEU A 207 7.54 -1.34 -2.80
CA LEU A 207 7.70 -0.18 -1.94
C LEU A 207 7.78 -0.68 -0.50
N ASN A 208 8.98 -0.77 0.06
CA ASN A 208 9.17 -1.38 1.39
C ASN A 208 8.43 -0.66 2.52
N GLN A 209 8.21 0.66 2.38
CA GLN A 209 7.51 1.48 3.38
C GLN A 209 6.09 1.79 2.92
N GLY A 210 5.91 2.40 1.75
CA GLY A 210 4.56 2.66 1.28
C GLY A 210 4.42 3.60 0.09
N LEU A 211 3.17 3.79 -0.29
CA LEU A 211 2.69 4.70 -1.32
C LEU A 211 1.76 5.72 -0.68
N ASN A 212 2.09 7.00 -0.77
CA ASN A 212 1.22 8.08 -0.33
C ASN A 212 0.96 9.05 -1.48
N LEU A 213 -0.30 9.16 -1.91
CA LEU A 213 -0.74 10.07 -2.95
C LEU A 213 -1.87 10.95 -2.39
N GLU A 214 -1.62 12.27 -2.28
CA GLU A 214 -2.54 13.22 -1.66
C GLU A 214 -2.69 14.51 -2.48
N ASP A 215 -3.92 14.98 -2.72
CA ASP A 215 -4.19 16.25 -3.43
C ASP A 215 -3.47 16.31 -4.80
N ILE A 216 -3.70 15.27 -5.62
CA ILE A 216 -3.16 15.15 -6.99
C ILE A 216 -4.21 14.67 -7.99
N ALA A 217 -4.03 15.05 -9.26
CA ALA A 217 -4.95 14.73 -10.36
C ALA A 217 -4.58 13.45 -11.14
N VAL A 218 -4.33 12.34 -10.43
CA VAL A 218 -4.01 11.04 -11.05
C VAL A 218 -5.30 10.31 -11.44
N PHE A 219 -5.28 9.65 -12.60
CA PHE A 219 -6.47 8.99 -13.19
C PHE A 219 -6.46 7.46 -13.11
N SER A 220 -5.31 6.81 -12.83
CA SER A 220 -5.20 5.35 -12.74
C SER A 220 -3.94 4.93 -11.98
N LEU A 221 -4.08 3.93 -11.11
CA LEU A 221 -2.97 3.33 -10.38
C LEU A 221 -2.10 2.45 -11.28
N GLU A 222 -2.69 1.57 -12.11
CA GLU A 222 -1.98 0.83 -13.17
C GLU A 222 -1.25 1.78 -14.13
N GLY A 223 -1.87 2.91 -14.49
CA GLY A 223 -1.23 3.95 -15.28
C GLY A 223 -0.02 4.61 -14.61
N THR A 224 0.13 4.45 -13.29
CA THR A 224 1.16 5.11 -12.48
C THR A 224 2.32 4.16 -12.14
N LEU A 225 2.00 2.99 -11.60
CA LEU A 225 2.93 1.96 -11.13
C LEU A 225 2.53 0.57 -11.67
N PRO A 226 2.53 0.33 -13.00
CA PRO A 226 1.95 -0.86 -13.64
C PRO A 226 2.54 -2.23 -13.25
N ARG A 227 3.56 -2.25 -12.39
CA ARG A 227 4.27 -3.46 -11.96
C ARG A 227 4.36 -3.58 -10.44
N LEU A 228 3.61 -2.77 -9.69
CA LEU A 228 3.65 -2.82 -8.24
C LEU A 228 3.09 -4.16 -7.74
N GLU A 229 3.93 -4.94 -7.07
CA GLU A 229 3.59 -6.27 -6.55
C GLU A 229 3.39 -6.21 -5.03
N SER A 230 4.05 -5.29 -4.34
CA SER A 230 3.91 -5.09 -2.88
C SER A 230 4.20 -3.66 -2.46
N ALA A 231 3.53 -3.25 -1.38
CA ALA A 231 3.80 -2.01 -0.65
C ALA A 231 3.72 -2.30 0.86
N GLY A 232 4.33 -1.47 1.72
CA GLY A 232 4.04 -1.52 3.16
C GLY A 232 2.63 -1.00 3.42
N SER A 233 2.46 0.32 3.44
CA SER A 233 1.13 0.95 3.51
C SER A 233 0.77 1.68 2.22
N VAL A 234 -0.52 1.83 1.94
CA VAL A 234 -1.04 2.60 0.80
C VAL A 234 -2.04 3.63 1.31
N ALA A 235 -1.76 4.91 1.07
CA ALA A 235 -2.67 6.01 1.35
C ALA A 235 -2.98 6.76 0.05
N LEU A 236 -4.26 6.74 -0.35
CA LEU A 236 -4.81 7.46 -1.49
C LEU A 236 -5.83 8.46 -0.95
N MET A 237 -5.49 9.75 -1.04
CA MET A 237 -6.24 10.83 -0.41
C MET A 237 -6.50 11.97 -1.40
N ASP A 238 -7.71 12.51 -1.42
CA ASP A 238 -8.06 13.67 -2.25
C ASP A 238 -7.63 13.51 -3.73
N LEU A 239 -8.03 12.39 -4.35
CA LEU A 239 -7.76 12.05 -5.75
C LEU A 239 -9.05 12.16 -6.58
N PRO A 240 -9.53 13.37 -6.90
CA PRO A 240 -10.87 13.60 -7.44
C PRO A 240 -11.09 13.08 -8.87
N GLN A 241 -10.08 12.49 -9.50
CA GLN A 241 -10.14 11.92 -10.86
C GLN A 241 -9.87 10.41 -10.87
N LEU A 242 -9.68 9.79 -9.70
CA LEU A 242 -9.48 8.35 -9.60
C LEU A 242 -10.86 7.66 -9.64
N GLU A 243 -11.18 7.04 -10.77
CA GLU A 243 -12.47 6.37 -10.98
C GLU A 243 -12.43 4.86 -10.63
N ALA A 244 -11.23 4.28 -10.57
CA ALA A 244 -11.01 2.87 -10.26
C ALA A 244 -9.63 2.64 -9.63
N LEU A 245 -9.53 1.59 -8.80
CA LEU A 245 -8.26 1.11 -8.22
C LEU A 245 -7.49 0.15 -9.13
N ASP A 246 -7.94 -0.02 -10.39
CA ASP A 246 -7.42 -0.95 -11.39
C ASP A 246 -5.91 -1.18 -11.27
N HIS A 247 -5.56 -2.37 -10.77
CA HIS A 247 -4.20 -2.85 -10.64
C HIS A 247 -4.20 -4.38 -10.53
N ALA A 248 -3.08 -5.04 -10.84
CA ALA A 248 -2.86 -6.41 -10.38
C ALA A 248 -2.83 -6.47 -8.84
N PRO A 249 -3.01 -7.63 -8.20
CA PRO A 249 -2.94 -7.71 -6.73
C PRO A 249 -1.64 -7.12 -6.16
N ILE A 250 -1.76 -6.35 -5.09
CA ILE A 250 -0.70 -5.68 -4.32
C ILE A 250 -0.79 -6.24 -2.90
N ASP A 251 0.29 -6.90 -2.46
CA ASP A 251 0.42 -7.36 -1.08
C ASP A 251 0.85 -6.18 -0.18
N LEU A 252 0.06 -5.88 0.85
CA LEU A 252 0.40 -4.86 1.85
C LEU A 252 1.25 -5.41 3.01
N ALA A 253 1.50 -6.72 3.04
CA ALA A 253 2.27 -7.38 4.09
C ALA A 253 1.81 -7.02 5.52
N GLY A 254 0.50 -6.78 5.71
CA GLY A 254 -0.10 -6.37 6.97
C GLY A 254 0.03 -4.88 7.29
N GLY A 255 0.39 -4.03 6.32
CA GLY A 255 0.34 -2.58 6.46
C GLY A 255 -1.04 -1.99 6.19
N ASP A 256 -1.13 -0.66 6.30
CA ASP A 256 -2.40 0.06 6.34
C ASP A 256 -2.88 0.48 4.95
N LEU A 257 -4.19 0.51 4.77
CA LEU A 257 -4.84 1.06 3.59
C LEU A 257 -5.75 2.23 3.98
N THR A 258 -5.49 3.40 3.40
CA THR A 258 -6.35 4.58 3.53
C THR A 258 -6.86 5.00 2.16
N LEU A 259 -8.19 5.03 2.01
CA LEU A 259 -8.91 5.50 0.83
C LEU A 259 -9.84 6.66 1.24
N SER A 260 -9.37 7.90 1.08
CA SER A 260 -10.09 9.10 1.54
C SER A 260 -10.30 10.14 0.44
N GLY A 261 -11.49 10.76 0.39
CA GLY A 261 -11.73 11.88 -0.55
C GLY A 261 -11.60 11.48 -2.03
N LEU A 262 -11.88 10.22 -2.37
CA LEU A 262 -11.84 9.69 -3.73
C LEU A 262 -13.19 9.87 -4.41
N ASP A 263 -13.62 11.13 -4.59
CA ASP A 263 -14.97 11.46 -5.06
C ASP A 263 -15.34 10.87 -6.44
N GLY A 264 -14.37 10.47 -7.26
CA GLY A 264 -14.63 9.81 -8.55
C GLY A 264 -14.82 8.29 -8.46
N LEU A 265 -14.52 7.67 -7.31
CA LEU A 265 -14.48 6.23 -7.12
C LEU A 265 -15.88 5.72 -6.76
N GLU A 266 -16.59 5.15 -7.74
CA GLU A 266 -17.97 4.66 -7.55
C GLU A 266 -18.04 3.27 -6.91
N THR A 267 -16.99 2.45 -7.05
CA THR A 267 -16.92 1.08 -6.51
C THR A 267 -15.50 0.66 -6.17
N LEU A 268 -15.38 -0.32 -5.27
CA LEU A 268 -14.14 -1.07 -5.00
C LEU A 268 -14.01 -2.35 -5.84
N ASP A 269 -14.87 -2.58 -6.85
CA ASP A 269 -14.74 -3.73 -7.76
C ASP A 269 -13.31 -3.85 -8.33
N GLY A 270 -12.74 -5.05 -8.29
CA GLY A 270 -11.34 -5.25 -8.70
C GLY A 270 -10.32 -4.80 -7.66
N PHE A 271 -10.74 -4.67 -6.40
CA PHE A 271 -9.89 -4.36 -5.25
C PHE A 271 -8.58 -5.15 -5.28
N PRO A 272 -7.42 -4.46 -5.43
CA PRO A 272 -6.15 -5.14 -5.63
C PRO A 272 -5.43 -5.47 -4.33
N PHE A 273 -5.87 -5.00 -3.16
CA PHE A 273 -5.06 -5.09 -1.95
C PHE A 273 -5.30 -6.40 -1.18
N ASP A 274 -4.23 -7.17 -0.97
CA ASP A 274 -4.19 -8.37 -0.16
C ASP A 274 -3.48 -8.08 1.19
N VAL A 275 -3.88 -8.80 2.25
CA VAL A 275 -3.25 -8.79 3.59
C VAL A 275 -3.09 -7.38 4.15
N VAL A 276 -4.19 -6.85 4.68
CA VAL A 276 -4.26 -5.46 5.18
C VAL A 276 -4.35 -5.47 6.71
N GLY A 277 -3.50 -4.66 7.36
CA GLY A 277 -3.48 -4.47 8.81
C GLY A 277 -4.62 -3.59 9.30
N SER A 278 -4.74 -2.37 8.78
CA SER A 278 -5.88 -1.49 9.05
C SER A 278 -6.48 -0.96 7.76
N ILE A 279 -7.81 -0.82 7.71
CA ILE A 279 -8.54 -0.21 6.59
C ILE A 279 -9.26 1.04 7.04
N GLU A 280 -8.99 2.14 6.38
CA GLU A 280 -9.80 3.35 6.42
C GLU A 280 -10.39 3.64 5.03
N ILE A 281 -11.72 3.70 4.97
CA ILE A 281 -12.47 4.15 3.78
C ILE A 281 -13.34 5.31 4.21
N SER A 282 -12.92 6.54 3.90
CA SER A 282 -13.57 7.73 4.40
C SER A 282 -13.85 8.79 3.33
N GLN A 283 -14.89 9.59 3.51
CA GLN A 283 -15.12 10.79 2.69
C GLN A 283 -15.19 10.55 1.16
N ASN A 284 -15.60 9.36 0.71
CA ASN A 284 -15.74 9.08 -0.73
C ASN A 284 -17.19 9.36 -1.15
N ALA A 285 -17.44 10.53 -1.74
CA ALA A 285 -18.81 11.02 -1.97
C ALA A 285 -19.66 10.10 -2.87
N ASP A 286 -19.06 9.55 -3.92
CA ASP A 286 -19.76 8.76 -4.94
C ASP A 286 -19.57 7.23 -4.76
N LEU A 287 -18.86 6.79 -3.73
CA LEU A 287 -18.63 5.36 -3.46
C LEU A 287 -19.95 4.67 -3.10
N LEU A 288 -20.44 3.82 -4.01
CA LEU A 288 -21.73 3.16 -3.91
C LEU A 288 -21.64 1.77 -3.27
N SER A 289 -20.66 0.96 -3.68
CA SER A 289 -20.53 -0.44 -3.27
C SER A 289 -19.09 -0.82 -2.99
N THR A 290 -18.91 -1.77 -2.09
CA THR A 290 -17.59 -2.19 -1.61
C THR A 290 -17.29 -3.64 -1.98
N ILE A 291 -17.54 -4.10 -3.21
CA ILE A 291 -17.18 -5.48 -3.57
C ILE A 291 -15.66 -5.61 -3.65
N GLY A 292 -15.05 -6.26 -2.66
CA GLY A 292 -13.64 -6.65 -2.69
C GLY A 292 -13.43 -7.94 -1.90
N ALA A 293 -12.49 -8.76 -2.36
CA ALA A 293 -12.09 -9.97 -1.65
C ALA A 293 -10.81 -9.64 -0.89
N THR A 294 -10.93 -9.16 0.34
CA THR A 294 -9.77 -8.90 1.19
C THR A 294 -9.67 -9.98 2.25
N VAL A 295 -8.46 -10.50 2.44
CA VAL A 295 -8.14 -11.21 3.68
C VAL A 295 -7.78 -10.15 4.71
N LEU A 296 -8.72 -9.89 5.62
CA LEU A 296 -8.47 -9.12 6.83
C LEU A 296 -8.04 -10.10 7.92
N ASP A 297 -6.89 -9.85 8.52
CA ASP A 297 -6.33 -10.66 9.61
C ASP A 297 -6.19 -9.73 10.81
N ASP A 298 -7.09 -9.86 11.79
CA ASP A 298 -7.11 -9.04 13.01
C ASP A 298 -7.00 -7.52 12.72
N ALA A 299 -7.85 -7.03 11.81
CA ALA A 299 -7.74 -5.67 11.28
C ALA A 299 -8.60 -4.64 12.00
N ASP A 300 -8.09 -3.40 12.14
CA ASP A 300 -8.91 -2.23 12.48
C ASP A 300 -9.60 -1.71 11.22
N VAL A 301 -10.94 -1.58 11.25
CA VAL A 301 -11.73 -1.13 10.12
C VAL A 301 -12.52 0.13 10.47
N LEU A 302 -12.26 1.20 9.73
CA LEU A 302 -13.01 2.46 9.75
C LEU A 302 -13.69 2.69 8.38
N ILE A 303 -15.01 2.76 8.35
CA ILE A 303 -15.78 3.14 7.17
C ILE A 303 -16.69 4.31 7.52
N ALA A 304 -16.29 5.52 7.12
CA ALA A 304 -16.88 6.76 7.61
C ALA A 304 -17.22 7.77 6.52
N GLU A 305 -18.30 8.52 6.66
CA GLU A 305 -18.59 9.67 5.79
C GLU A 305 -18.65 9.33 4.28
N ASN A 306 -19.11 8.13 3.90
CA ASN A 306 -19.35 7.74 2.50
C ASN A 306 -20.87 7.85 2.21
N PRO A 307 -21.38 9.01 1.77
CA PRO A 307 -22.82 9.29 1.75
C PRO A 307 -23.61 8.45 0.74
N ALA A 308 -22.99 7.94 -0.31
CA ALA A 308 -23.61 7.09 -1.32
C ALA A 308 -23.53 5.58 -1.01
N LEU A 309 -22.74 5.18 -0.01
CA LEU A 309 -22.45 3.77 0.27
C LEU A 309 -23.70 3.03 0.74
N VAL A 310 -24.07 1.94 0.04
CA VAL A 310 -25.28 1.15 0.34
C VAL A 310 -25.01 -0.23 0.95
N ASP A 311 -23.77 -0.72 0.87
CA ASP A 311 -23.39 -2.05 1.35
C ASP A 311 -21.97 -2.09 1.95
N LEU A 312 -21.66 -3.15 2.68
CA LEU A 312 -20.36 -3.40 3.32
C LEU A 312 -19.75 -4.71 2.81
N LYS A 313 -19.92 -5.01 1.53
CA LYS A 313 -19.49 -6.28 0.93
C LYS A 313 -17.99 -6.55 1.06
N ILE A 314 -17.17 -5.52 1.30
CA ILE A 314 -15.73 -5.67 1.56
C ILE A 314 -15.48 -6.48 2.84
N LEU A 315 -16.46 -6.49 3.76
CA LEU A 315 -16.44 -7.21 5.01
C LEU A 315 -17.18 -8.56 4.94
N SER A 316 -17.73 -8.93 3.77
CA SER A 316 -18.43 -10.21 3.62
C SER A 316 -17.50 -11.39 3.84
N GLY A 317 -17.81 -12.23 4.82
CA GLY A 317 -17.04 -13.42 5.16
C GLY A 317 -15.89 -13.17 6.14
N VAL A 318 -15.69 -11.92 6.59
CA VAL A 318 -14.79 -11.59 7.69
C VAL A 318 -15.35 -12.21 8.97
N VAL A 319 -14.51 -12.93 9.71
CA VAL A 319 -14.90 -13.68 10.91
C VAL A 319 -14.47 -12.96 12.20
N ALA A 320 -13.35 -12.25 12.18
CA ALA A 320 -12.85 -11.50 13.31
C ALA A 320 -12.23 -10.17 12.83
N LEU A 321 -12.29 -9.15 13.70
CA LEU A 321 -11.66 -7.85 13.52
C LEU A 321 -11.04 -7.41 14.85
N ASP A 322 -10.03 -6.54 14.78
CA ASP A 322 -9.50 -5.87 15.97
C ASP A 322 -10.46 -4.77 16.42
N ALA A 323 -10.89 -3.88 15.53
CA ALA A 323 -11.95 -2.91 15.81
C ALA A 323 -12.81 -2.67 14.56
N LEU A 324 -14.07 -2.29 14.78
CA LEU A 324 -14.98 -1.90 13.70
C LEU A 324 -15.68 -0.59 14.05
N GLU A 325 -15.38 0.46 13.28
CA GLU A 325 -16.09 1.73 13.32
C GLU A 325 -16.79 2.00 11.99
N LEU A 326 -18.11 2.08 12.05
CA LEU A 326 -18.97 2.55 10.98
C LEU A 326 -19.55 3.88 11.41
N SER A 327 -19.40 4.94 10.62
CA SER A 327 -19.98 6.23 10.97
C SER A 327 -20.48 7.05 9.78
N THR A 328 -21.63 7.72 9.91
CA THR A 328 -22.08 8.74 8.95
C THR A 328 -22.23 8.27 7.48
N ASN A 329 -22.48 6.97 7.23
CA ASN A 329 -22.74 6.44 5.88
C ASN A 329 -24.25 6.56 5.56
N LYS A 330 -24.66 7.71 5.00
CA LYS A 330 -26.08 8.13 4.94
C LYS A 330 -27.01 7.20 4.17
N ALA A 331 -26.52 6.52 3.14
CA ALA A 331 -27.32 5.61 2.32
C ALA A 331 -27.31 4.15 2.83
N LEU A 332 -26.45 3.82 3.79
CA LEU A 332 -26.33 2.49 4.35
C LEU A 332 -27.61 2.14 5.11
N SER A 333 -28.31 1.11 4.65
CA SER A 333 -29.64 0.73 5.17
C SER A 333 -29.66 -0.61 5.89
N THR A 334 -28.59 -1.39 5.74
CA THR A 334 -28.39 -2.70 6.34
C THR A 334 -26.91 -2.91 6.67
N VAL A 335 -26.63 -3.73 7.68
CA VAL A 335 -25.29 -4.29 7.96
C VAL A 335 -25.28 -5.81 7.79
N GLU A 336 -26.19 -6.39 6.99
CA GLU A 336 -26.28 -7.84 6.76
C GLU A 336 -24.97 -8.48 6.26
N ASP A 337 -24.12 -7.72 5.57
CA ASP A 337 -22.81 -8.18 5.09
C ASP A 337 -21.86 -8.56 6.24
N LEU A 338 -22.14 -8.11 7.48
CA LEU A 338 -21.41 -8.49 8.69
C LEU A 338 -21.84 -9.86 9.27
N ALA A 339 -22.77 -10.58 8.67
CA ALA A 339 -23.35 -11.82 9.24
C ALA A 339 -22.36 -12.97 9.51
N SER A 340 -21.12 -12.87 9.02
CA SER A 340 -20.05 -13.83 9.30
C SER A 340 -19.15 -13.43 10.47
N LEU A 341 -19.25 -12.18 10.94
CA LEU A 341 -18.43 -11.63 12.01
C LEU A 341 -18.83 -12.27 13.34
N ASP A 342 -17.88 -13.00 13.93
CA ASP A 342 -18.04 -13.76 15.17
C ASP A 342 -17.44 -13.01 16.37
N ALA A 343 -16.36 -12.23 16.16
CA ALA A 343 -15.69 -11.49 17.23
C ALA A 343 -15.16 -10.13 16.76
N VAL A 344 -15.18 -9.16 17.68
CA VAL A 344 -14.41 -7.91 17.60
C VAL A 344 -13.54 -7.81 18.85
N ALA A 345 -12.21 -7.81 18.71
CA ALA A 345 -11.32 -7.86 19.88
C ALA A 345 -11.34 -6.57 20.72
N GLY A 346 -11.58 -5.43 20.05
CA GLY A 346 -11.69 -4.09 20.61
C GLY A 346 -13.12 -3.55 20.50
N ASP A 347 -13.25 -2.31 20.02
CA ASP A 347 -14.53 -1.59 20.02
C ASP A 347 -15.36 -1.89 18.75
N LEU A 348 -16.68 -2.01 18.94
CA LEU A 348 -17.67 -2.01 17.86
C LEU A 348 -18.50 -0.72 17.95
N VAL A 349 -18.33 0.16 16.98
CA VAL A 349 -19.03 1.45 16.90
C VAL A 349 -19.84 1.52 15.60
N ILE A 350 -21.15 1.73 15.73
CA ILE A 350 -22.07 2.00 14.61
C ILE A 350 -22.80 3.30 14.94
N ASP A 351 -22.40 4.40 14.29
CA ASP A 351 -22.92 5.74 14.60
C ASP A 351 -23.47 6.51 13.40
N ASP A 352 -24.58 7.22 13.61
CA ASP A 352 -25.19 8.17 12.67
C ASP A 352 -25.45 7.63 11.25
N HIS A 353 -26.14 6.50 11.14
CA HIS A 353 -26.64 5.97 9.86
C HIS A 353 -28.15 6.23 9.69
N PRO A 354 -28.57 7.38 9.15
CA PRO A 354 -29.98 7.79 9.11
C PRO A 354 -30.91 6.88 8.28
N ALA A 355 -30.37 6.00 7.43
CA ALA A 355 -31.14 5.03 6.65
C ALA A 355 -31.08 3.60 7.22
N LEU A 356 -30.25 3.34 8.24
CA LEU A 356 -29.97 1.99 8.75
C LEU A 356 -31.13 1.48 9.61
N VAL A 357 -31.81 0.47 9.08
CA VAL A 357 -32.97 -0.18 9.72
C VAL A 357 -32.73 -1.65 10.00
N ASP A 358 -31.77 -2.27 9.29
CA ASP A 358 -31.47 -3.69 9.43
C ASP A 358 -30.10 -3.91 10.08
N TYR A 359 -30.13 -4.33 11.34
CA TYR A 359 -28.95 -4.65 12.14
C TYR A 359 -28.71 -6.17 12.23
N SER A 360 -29.39 -6.97 11.41
CA SER A 360 -29.36 -8.44 11.55
C SER A 360 -27.98 -9.06 11.37
N GLY A 361 -27.08 -8.38 10.64
CA GLY A 361 -25.70 -8.86 10.44
C GLY A 361 -24.87 -8.94 11.72
N ILE A 362 -25.18 -8.18 12.78
CA ILE A 362 -24.44 -8.26 14.05
C ILE A 362 -25.09 -9.19 15.08
N PHE A 363 -26.24 -9.80 14.78
CA PHE A 363 -26.94 -10.68 15.73
C PHE A 363 -26.24 -12.04 15.93
N GLY A 364 -25.30 -12.38 15.04
CA GLY A 364 -24.45 -13.57 15.16
C GLY A 364 -23.19 -13.35 15.99
N LEU A 365 -22.86 -12.10 16.34
CA LEU A 365 -21.62 -11.74 17.02
C LEU A 365 -21.55 -12.39 18.42
N ALA A 366 -20.49 -13.14 18.69
CA ALA A 366 -20.29 -13.83 19.94
C ALA A 366 -19.68 -12.90 21.01
N GLU A 367 -18.65 -12.12 20.64
CA GLU A 367 -17.95 -11.24 21.59
C GLU A 367 -17.49 -9.90 21.01
N VAL A 368 -17.44 -8.91 21.90
CA VAL A 368 -16.78 -7.60 21.73
C VAL A 368 -15.88 -7.38 22.95
N GLY A 369 -14.56 -7.33 22.75
CA GLY A 369 -13.60 -7.16 23.85
C GLY A 369 -13.48 -5.72 24.38
N GLY A 370 -14.02 -4.75 23.65
CA GLY A 370 -14.13 -3.34 24.06
C GLY A 370 -15.57 -2.88 24.30
N ASP A 371 -15.85 -1.63 23.93
CA ASP A 371 -17.18 -1.03 23.97
C ASP A 371 -18.03 -1.46 22.76
N LEU A 372 -19.33 -1.66 22.98
CA LEU A 372 -20.32 -1.79 21.92
C LEU A 372 -21.22 -0.56 21.92
N ARG A 373 -21.11 0.28 20.89
CA ARG A 373 -21.85 1.54 20.77
C ARG A 373 -22.65 1.55 19.47
N ILE A 374 -23.98 1.57 19.59
CA ILE A 374 -24.91 1.84 18.50
C ILE A 374 -25.65 3.13 18.83
N THR A 375 -25.34 4.19 18.11
CA THR A 375 -25.95 5.51 18.28
C THR A 375 -26.51 6.01 16.95
N GLY A 376 -27.43 6.97 16.98
CA GLY A 376 -28.00 7.49 15.74
C GLY A 376 -29.06 6.60 15.09
N ALA A 377 -29.60 5.60 15.79
CA ALA A 377 -30.61 4.64 15.27
C ALA A 377 -32.03 5.24 15.10
N GLN A 378 -32.12 6.46 14.54
CA GLN A 378 -33.35 7.26 14.41
C GLN A 378 -34.37 6.66 13.43
N ALA A 379 -33.93 5.78 12.52
CA ALA A 379 -34.80 5.14 11.54
C ALA A 379 -35.65 4.00 12.15
N LEU A 380 -35.26 3.49 13.33
CA LEU A 380 -35.97 2.40 14.01
C LEU A 380 -37.21 2.93 14.75
N SER A 381 -38.30 2.18 14.69
CA SER A 381 -39.41 2.32 15.63
C SER A 381 -39.02 1.86 17.04
N VAL A 382 -39.82 2.23 18.05
CA VAL A 382 -39.59 1.82 19.45
C VAL A 382 -39.54 0.30 19.62
N ASP A 383 -40.40 -0.44 18.90
CA ASP A 383 -40.44 -1.90 18.97
C ASP A 383 -39.21 -2.54 18.29
N GLU A 384 -38.73 -1.94 17.20
CA GLU A 384 -37.51 -2.37 16.51
C GLU A 384 -36.26 -2.07 17.34
N LEU A 385 -36.19 -0.90 17.99
CA LEU A 385 -35.11 -0.56 18.92
C LEU A 385 -35.07 -1.53 20.11
N GLY A 386 -36.23 -1.87 20.70
CA GLY A 386 -36.29 -2.88 21.77
C GLY A 386 -35.85 -4.28 21.31
N THR A 387 -36.06 -4.61 20.03
CA THR A 387 -35.56 -5.85 19.43
C THR A 387 -34.04 -5.78 19.26
N LEU A 388 -33.50 -4.66 18.80
CA LEU A 388 -32.06 -4.45 18.69
C LEU A 388 -31.37 -4.55 20.07
N GLU A 389 -31.87 -3.83 21.08
CA GLU A 389 -31.38 -3.89 22.46
C GLU A 389 -31.36 -5.32 23.01
N ALA A 390 -32.43 -6.09 22.76
CA ALA A 390 -32.51 -7.47 23.22
C ALA A 390 -31.46 -8.38 22.55
N ASN A 391 -31.23 -8.23 21.24
CA ASN A 391 -30.21 -9.00 20.53
C ASN A 391 -28.80 -8.59 20.97
N VAL A 392 -28.52 -7.30 21.07
CA VAL A 392 -27.22 -6.78 21.53
C VAL A 392 -26.90 -7.23 22.96
N SER A 393 -27.90 -7.31 23.84
CA SER A 393 -27.71 -7.80 25.21
C SER A 393 -27.31 -9.28 25.32
N ALA A 394 -27.42 -10.04 24.22
CA ALA A 394 -26.99 -11.44 24.15
C ALA A 394 -25.50 -11.59 23.78
N ILE A 395 -24.86 -10.52 23.29
CA ILE A 395 -23.44 -10.49 22.91
C ILE A 395 -22.60 -10.37 24.19
N ALA A 396 -21.48 -11.11 24.26
CA ALA A 396 -20.54 -10.95 25.36
C ALA A 396 -19.71 -9.67 25.14
N VAL A 397 -19.90 -8.65 25.98
CA VAL A 397 -19.17 -7.38 25.89
C VAL A 397 -18.38 -7.16 27.18
N GLU A 398 -17.07 -6.92 27.07
CA GLU A 398 -16.22 -6.61 28.25
C GLU A 398 -16.35 -5.14 28.69
N GLY A 399 -16.52 -4.22 27.74
CA GLY A 399 -16.71 -2.78 27.97
C GLY A 399 -18.17 -2.37 28.21
N ASP A 400 -18.48 -1.12 27.88
CA ASP A 400 -19.82 -0.56 27.99
C ASP A 400 -20.68 -0.88 26.78
N VAL A 401 -21.96 -1.17 27.02
CA VAL A 401 -22.97 -1.34 25.96
C VAL A 401 -23.87 -0.11 25.93
N VAL A 402 -23.87 0.58 24.79
CA VAL A 402 -24.74 1.74 24.52
C VAL A 402 -25.54 1.47 23.26
N VAL A 403 -26.86 1.39 23.38
CA VAL A 403 -27.78 1.39 22.23
C VAL A 403 -28.72 2.56 22.42
N ALA A 404 -28.70 3.53 21.50
CA ALA A 404 -29.51 4.73 21.61
C ALA A 404 -30.01 5.24 20.24
N GLY A 405 -31.29 5.61 20.21
CA GLY A 405 -31.79 6.55 19.20
C GLY A 405 -31.49 8.01 19.60
N VAL A 406 -31.58 8.94 18.66
CA VAL A 406 -31.61 10.37 18.98
C VAL A 406 -33.08 10.77 19.13
N GLU A 407 -33.49 11.16 20.35
CA GLU A 407 -34.81 11.76 20.61
C GLU A 407 -35.00 13.11 19.91
#